data_AF-A0AAV5ZU49-F1
#
_entry.id   AF-A0AAV5ZU49-F1
#
_cell.length_a   1.000
_cell.length_b   1.000
_cell.length_c   1.000
_cell.angle_alpha   90.00
_cell.angle_beta   90.00
_cell.angle_gamma   90.00
#
_symmetry.space_group_name_H-M   'P 1'
#
loop_
_entity.id
_entity.type
_entity.pdbx_description
1 polymer ?
#
loop_
_entity_poly.entity_id
_entity_poly.type
_entity_poly.pdbx_seq_one_letter_code
_entity_poly.pdbx_strand_id
1 'polypeptide(L)'
;GPDGEARIRGRDWRWLGPAIVAGGVVGPVLLMMGLTRTTAASASLLLNLEGVLTTAIAWFIFRENFDRRIALGVMAIVAGGAVLAGSWHWASGESGGAVAVAGACLAWAVDNNLTRQVSLANPVQVALLKGWVAGVTNVSIAFALGSSRPSLAGVAAAAVVGFAGYGVSLVLFVVALRHLGAARTGAYFALAPFFGGLTAVILLREAMTMQLLAAGGLMALGAWLHLTERHEHEHGHEGLAHEHRHVHDEHHDHSHDGSEPAGEPHSHWHVHHALRHRHPHYPDIHHQHDH
;
A
#
# COMPACT_ATOMS: atom_id res chain seq x y z
N GLY A 1 -13.51 11.95 18.12
CA GLY A 1 -13.10 11.07 19.25
C GLY A 1 -12.10 11.81 20.14
N PRO A 2 -11.49 11.19 21.17
CA PRO A 2 -10.55 11.89 22.06
C PRO A 2 -9.35 12.57 21.35
N ASP A 3 -9.08 12.21 20.08
CA ASP A 3 -7.97 12.77 19.29
C ASP A 3 -8.41 13.69 18.12
N GLY A 4 -9.71 14.03 18.01
CA GLY A 4 -10.22 14.90 16.94
C GLY A 4 -10.29 14.26 15.54
N GLU A 5 -10.17 12.93 15.43
CA GLU A 5 -10.31 12.16 14.17
C GLU A 5 -11.75 11.64 13.97
N ALA A 6 -12.17 11.48 12.70
CA ALA A 6 -13.45 10.90 12.30
C ALA A 6 -13.51 9.40 12.61
N ARG A 7 -14.67 8.89 13.06
CA ARG A 7 -14.85 7.47 13.43
C ARG A 7 -15.36 6.64 12.25
N ILE A 8 -15.00 5.35 12.21
CA ILE A 8 -15.56 4.39 11.25
C ILE A 8 -17.09 4.30 11.44
N ARG A 9 -17.84 4.51 10.37
CA ARG A 9 -19.31 4.43 10.31
C ARG A 9 -19.76 3.16 9.57
N GLY A 10 -21.04 2.80 9.72
CA GLY A 10 -21.63 1.61 9.10
C GLY A 10 -21.37 1.50 7.60
N ARG A 11 -21.38 2.63 6.87
CA ARG A 11 -21.16 2.68 5.42
C ARG A 11 -19.72 2.36 5.02
N ASP A 12 -18.74 2.55 5.89
CA ASP A 12 -17.32 2.35 5.60
C ASP A 12 -16.99 0.85 5.49
N TRP A 13 -17.77 -0.01 6.15
CA TRP A 13 -17.61 -1.46 6.11
C TRP A 13 -17.75 -2.07 4.71
N ARG A 14 -18.48 -1.42 3.80
CA ARG A 14 -18.60 -1.87 2.41
C ARG A 14 -17.26 -1.87 1.68
N TRP A 15 -16.33 -1.04 2.12
CA TRP A 15 -14.98 -0.92 1.59
C TRP A 15 -13.97 -1.61 2.49
N LEU A 16 -14.05 -1.34 3.80
CA LEU A 16 -13.10 -1.84 4.79
C LEU A 16 -13.16 -3.37 4.97
N GLY A 17 -14.35 -3.98 4.93
CA GLY A 17 -14.50 -5.43 5.06
C GLY A 17 -13.77 -6.19 3.95
N PRO A 18 -14.08 -5.93 2.67
CA PRO A 18 -13.38 -6.56 1.54
C PRO A 18 -11.87 -6.22 1.50
N ALA A 19 -11.48 -5.01 1.92
CA ALA A 19 -10.08 -4.61 2.04
C ALA A 19 -9.31 -5.50 3.04
N ILE A 20 -9.89 -5.73 4.23
CA ILE A 20 -9.34 -6.64 5.26
C ILE A 20 -9.22 -8.07 4.73
N VAL A 21 -10.23 -8.56 4.01
CA VAL A 21 -10.19 -9.92 3.46
C VAL A 21 -9.09 -10.04 2.40
N ALA A 22 -9.02 -9.10 1.46
CA ALA A 22 -8.03 -9.13 0.39
C ALA A 22 -6.60 -9.00 0.95
N GLY A 23 -6.32 -7.93 1.70
CA GLY A 23 -4.95 -7.62 2.14
C GLY A 23 -4.53 -8.32 3.44
N GLY A 24 -5.47 -8.61 4.33
CA GLY A 24 -5.20 -9.22 5.64
C GLY A 24 -5.33 -10.74 5.66
N VAL A 25 -6.10 -11.34 4.74
CA VAL A 25 -6.33 -12.80 4.70
C VAL A 25 -5.74 -13.42 3.45
N VAL A 26 -6.18 -13.00 2.27
CA VAL A 26 -5.76 -13.62 1.00
C VAL A 26 -4.29 -13.34 0.70
N GLY A 27 -3.87 -12.07 0.79
CA GLY A 27 -2.50 -11.64 0.51
C GLY A 27 -1.43 -12.41 1.29
N PRO A 28 -1.46 -12.44 2.64
CA PRO A 28 -0.47 -13.13 3.44
C PRO A 28 -0.41 -14.64 3.18
N VAL A 29 -1.56 -15.30 2.99
CA VAL A 29 -1.60 -16.74 2.66
C VAL A 29 -0.95 -17.01 1.31
N LEU A 30 -1.26 -16.21 0.28
CA LEU A 30 -0.63 -16.29 -1.04
C LEU A 30 0.88 -16.03 -0.96
N LEU A 31 1.31 -15.02 -0.21
CA LEU A 31 2.72 -14.72 -0.01
C LEU A 31 3.45 -15.91 0.65
N MET A 32 2.90 -16.46 1.72
CA MET A 32 3.49 -17.61 2.42
C MET A 32 3.62 -18.82 1.50
N MET A 33 2.59 -19.11 0.68
CA MET A 33 2.70 -20.16 -0.34
C MET A 33 3.77 -19.84 -1.38
N GLY A 34 3.88 -18.57 -1.80
CA GLY A 34 4.93 -18.10 -2.71
C GLY A 34 6.33 -18.34 -2.17
N LEU A 35 6.59 -17.94 -0.92
CA LEU A 35 7.89 -18.07 -0.24
C LEU A 35 8.33 -19.53 -0.06
N THR A 36 7.41 -20.50 0.00
CA THR A 36 7.80 -21.93 0.05
C THR A 36 8.33 -22.46 -1.28
N ARG A 37 8.16 -21.72 -2.38
CA ARG A 37 8.43 -22.18 -3.76
C ARG A 37 9.32 -21.23 -4.56
N THR A 38 9.83 -20.15 -3.95
CA THR A 38 10.71 -19.19 -4.62
C THR A 38 11.76 -18.66 -3.65
N THR A 39 12.83 -18.07 -4.18
CA THR A 39 13.88 -17.47 -3.34
C THR A 39 13.40 -16.17 -2.72
N ALA A 40 13.94 -15.82 -1.55
CA ALA A 40 13.58 -14.60 -0.85
C ALA A 40 13.93 -13.35 -1.68
N ALA A 41 15.04 -13.37 -2.43
CA ALA A 41 15.42 -12.27 -3.31
C ALA A 41 14.42 -12.08 -4.47
N SER A 42 13.97 -13.19 -5.08
CA SER A 42 12.99 -13.13 -6.17
C SER A 42 11.62 -12.69 -5.67
N ALA A 43 11.16 -13.27 -4.55
CA ALA A 43 9.91 -12.84 -3.90
C ALA A 43 9.95 -11.35 -3.55
N SER A 44 11.03 -10.88 -2.93
CA SER A 44 11.16 -9.47 -2.54
C SER A 44 11.07 -8.54 -3.74
N LEU A 45 11.78 -8.82 -4.84
CA LEU A 45 11.71 -7.98 -6.04
C LEU A 45 10.32 -8.02 -6.68
N LEU A 46 9.66 -9.19 -6.72
CA LEU A 46 8.30 -9.34 -7.24
C LEU A 46 7.27 -8.50 -6.47
N LEU A 47 7.51 -8.14 -5.20
CA LEU A 47 6.65 -7.22 -4.46
C LEU A 47 6.53 -5.83 -5.11
N ASN A 48 7.45 -5.42 -5.98
CA ASN A 48 7.29 -4.20 -6.80
C ASN A 48 6.03 -4.24 -7.70
N LEU A 49 5.48 -5.42 -7.98
CA LEU A 49 4.24 -5.56 -8.75
C LEU A 49 3.03 -4.99 -8.01
N GLU A 50 3.06 -4.89 -6.67
CA GLU A 50 1.93 -4.33 -5.89
C GLU A 50 1.63 -2.89 -6.33
N GLY A 51 2.65 -2.03 -6.44
CA GLY A 51 2.48 -0.65 -6.87
C GLY A 51 1.93 -0.54 -8.30
N VAL A 52 2.40 -1.41 -9.19
CA VAL A 52 1.90 -1.50 -10.57
C VAL A 52 0.43 -1.90 -10.59
N LEU A 53 0.06 -2.96 -9.88
CA LEU A 53 -1.31 -3.46 -9.83
C LEU A 53 -2.24 -2.46 -9.15
N THR A 54 -1.76 -1.77 -8.12
CA THR A 54 -2.51 -0.70 -7.44
C THR A 54 -2.83 0.41 -8.42
N THR A 55 -1.83 0.85 -9.19
CA THR A 55 -1.96 1.88 -10.23
C THR A 55 -2.88 1.43 -11.37
N ALA A 56 -2.76 0.17 -11.82
CA ALA A 56 -3.61 -0.37 -12.87
C ALA A 56 -5.08 -0.45 -12.45
N ILE A 57 -5.35 -0.88 -11.21
CA ILE A 57 -6.72 -0.88 -10.66
C ILE A 57 -7.26 0.56 -10.58
N ALA A 58 -6.45 1.51 -10.10
CA ALA A 58 -6.81 2.92 -10.08
C ALA A 58 -7.18 3.44 -11.48
N TRP A 59 -6.39 3.10 -12.49
CA TRP A 59 -6.65 3.50 -13.87
C TRP A 59 -7.94 2.90 -14.42
N PHE A 60 -8.12 1.58 -14.33
CA PHE A 60 -9.25 0.92 -15.00
C PHE A 60 -10.57 1.03 -14.25
N ILE A 61 -10.54 0.98 -12.92
CA ILE A 61 -11.76 0.97 -12.08
C ILE A 61 -12.13 2.38 -11.66
N PHE A 62 -11.15 3.19 -11.26
CA PHE A 62 -11.38 4.55 -10.76
C PHE A 62 -11.16 5.63 -11.85
N ARG A 63 -10.79 5.22 -13.06
CA ARG A 63 -10.62 6.10 -14.25
C ARG A 63 -9.61 7.22 -14.06
N GLU A 64 -8.59 6.99 -13.23
CA GLU A 64 -7.50 7.94 -13.07
C GLU A 64 -6.61 7.97 -14.32
N ASN A 65 -6.31 9.16 -14.82
CA ASN A 65 -5.41 9.33 -15.96
C ASN A 65 -3.96 9.40 -15.47
N PHE A 66 -3.06 8.70 -16.18
CA PHE A 66 -1.63 8.67 -15.87
C PHE A 66 -0.80 9.12 -17.08
N ASP A 67 0.30 9.83 -16.82
CA ASP A 67 1.24 10.23 -17.87
C ASP A 67 1.91 9.00 -18.53
N ARG A 68 2.35 9.15 -19.78
CA ARG A 68 3.08 8.14 -20.55
C ARG A 68 4.32 7.61 -19.81
N ARG A 69 4.94 8.44 -18.98
CA ARG A 69 6.13 8.06 -18.22
C ARG A 69 5.82 7.11 -17.05
N ILE A 70 4.66 7.26 -16.38
CA ILE A 70 4.13 6.26 -15.43
C ILE A 70 3.87 4.93 -16.16
N ALA A 71 3.26 4.97 -17.34
CA ALA A 71 3.03 3.75 -18.13
C ALA A 71 4.34 3.03 -18.51
N LEU A 72 5.40 3.78 -18.87
CA LEU A 72 6.74 3.22 -19.09
C LEU A 72 7.32 2.59 -17.82
N GLY A 73 7.13 3.24 -16.67
CA GLY A 73 7.51 2.70 -15.36
C GLY A 73 6.83 1.37 -15.05
N VAL A 74 5.52 1.30 -15.25
CA VAL A 74 4.71 0.08 -15.14
C VAL A 74 5.25 -1.03 -16.05
N MET A 75 5.47 -0.73 -17.34
CA MET A 75 5.98 -1.71 -18.30
C MET A 75 7.37 -2.24 -17.90
N ALA A 76 8.26 -1.38 -17.40
CA ALA A 76 9.58 -1.79 -16.95
C ALA A 76 9.53 -2.72 -15.72
N ILE A 77 8.68 -2.43 -14.74
CA ILE A 77 8.50 -3.31 -13.57
C ILE A 77 7.89 -4.65 -13.99
N VAL A 78 6.86 -4.64 -14.87
CA VAL A 78 6.25 -5.86 -15.40
C VAL A 78 7.27 -6.69 -16.18
N ALA A 79 8.12 -6.06 -17.00
CA ALA A 79 9.19 -6.74 -17.71
C ALA A 79 10.21 -7.38 -16.74
N GLY A 80 10.59 -6.68 -15.66
CA GLY A 80 11.42 -7.27 -14.61
C GLY A 80 10.77 -8.48 -13.94
N GLY A 81 9.46 -8.40 -13.66
CA GLY A 81 8.68 -9.52 -13.15
C GLY A 81 8.64 -10.69 -14.13
N ALA A 82 8.47 -10.40 -15.43
CA ALA A 82 8.52 -11.37 -16.51
C ALA A 82 9.91 -12.03 -16.65
N VAL A 83 11.00 -11.32 -16.36
CA VAL A 83 12.36 -11.90 -16.33
C VAL A 83 12.53 -12.85 -15.16
N LEU A 84 12.07 -12.51 -13.95
CA LEU A 84 12.04 -13.44 -12.81
C LEU A 84 11.15 -14.66 -13.09
N ALA A 85 10.11 -14.43 -13.88
CA ALA A 85 9.23 -15.45 -14.41
C ALA A 85 9.83 -16.26 -15.59
N GLY A 86 10.85 -15.77 -16.28
CA GLY A 86 11.38 -16.40 -17.50
C GLY A 86 12.00 -17.78 -17.28
N SER A 87 12.26 -18.17 -16.04
CA SER A 87 12.65 -19.54 -15.64
C SER A 87 11.43 -20.46 -15.41
N TRP A 88 10.22 -20.06 -15.81
CA TRP A 88 8.99 -20.84 -15.68
C TRP A 88 8.98 -22.07 -16.58
N HIS A 89 9.37 -23.20 -16.02
CA HIS A 89 8.93 -24.49 -16.53
C HIS A 89 7.46 -24.71 -16.15
N TRP A 90 6.54 -24.22 -16.96
CA TRP A 90 5.09 -24.39 -16.74
C TRP A 90 4.67 -25.85 -16.56
N ALA A 91 5.44 -26.78 -17.13
CA ALA A 91 5.22 -28.22 -17.04
C ALA A 91 5.64 -28.84 -15.69
N SER A 92 6.53 -28.21 -14.90
CA SER A 92 7.05 -28.76 -13.64
C SER A 92 6.36 -28.20 -12.38
N GLY A 93 5.49 -27.18 -12.51
CA GLY A 93 4.85 -26.51 -11.38
C GLY A 93 5.77 -25.57 -10.60
N GLU A 94 7.02 -25.40 -11.03
CA GLU A 94 8.04 -24.54 -10.40
C GLU A 94 7.69 -23.04 -10.47
N SER A 95 6.81 -22.63 -11.40
CA SER A 95 6.33 -21.25 -11.52
C SER A 95 5.32 -20.83 -10.44
N GLY A 96 4.80 -21.78 -9.65
CA GLY A 96 3.76 -21.52 -8.66
C GLY A 96 4.14 -20.51 -7.58
N GLY A 97 5.43 -20.39 -7.26
CA GLY A 97 5.93 -19.41 -6.28
C GLY A 97 5.71 -17.96 -6.74
N ALA A 98 6.20 -17.62 -7.93
CA ALA A 98 6.08 -16.27 -8.48
C ALA A 98 4.61 -15.87 -8.74
N VAL A 99 3.78 -16.82 -9.21
CA VAL A 99 2.34 -16.59 -9.41
C VAL A 99 1.65 -16.32 -8.08
N ALA A 100 1.99 -17.06 -7.02
CA ALA A 100 1.42 -16.81 -5.69
C ALA A 100 1.86 -15.44 -5.13
N VAL A 101 3.13 -15.04 -5.31
CA VAL A 101 3.59 -13.69 -4.92
C VAL A 101 2.87 -12.59 -5.72
N ALA A 102 2.70 -12.75 -7.03
CA ALA A 102 1.94 -11.81 -7.85
C ALA A 102 0.45 -11.75 -7.43
N GLY A 103 -0.13 -12.89 -7.06
CA GLY A 103 -1.48 -12.96 -6.49
C GLY A 103 -1.59 -12.24 -5.15
N ALA A 104 -0.56 -12.35 -4.29
CA ALA A 104 -0.48 -11.57 -3.05
C ALA A 104 -0.44 -10.06 -3.33
N CYS A 105 0.39 -9.63 -4.29
CA CYS A 105 0.46 -8.25 -4.75
C CYS A 105 -0.88 -7.74 -5.28
N LEU A 106 -1.64 -8.58 -6.01
CA LEU A 106 -2.98 -8.23 -6.46
C LEU A 106 -3.96 -8.06 -5.29
N ALA A 107 -3.89 -8.95 -4.30
CA ALA A 107 -4.74 -8.86 -3.11
C ALA A 107 -4.47 -7.57 -2.32
N TRP A 108 -3.19 -7.19 -2.15
CA TRP A 108 -2.81 -5.91 -1.55
C TRP A 108 -3.16 -4.71 -2.41
N ALA A 109 -3.06 -4.81 -3.74
CA ALA A 109 -3.48 -3.74 -4.64
C ALA A 109 -4.99 -3.45 -4.53
N VAL A 110 -5.81 -4.50 -4.40
CA VAL A 110 -7.25 -4.37 -4.09
C VAL A 110 -7.45 -3.73 -2.72
N ASP A 111 -6.74 -4.21 -1.69
CA ASP A 111 -6.79 -3.64 -0.34
C ASP A 111 -6.45 -2.14 -0.33
N ASN A 112 -5.36 -1.74 -0.99
CA ASN A 112 -4.91 -0.35 -1.07
C ASN A 112 -5.98 0.55 -1.70
N ASN A 113 -6.57 0.12 -2.83
CA ASN A 113 -7.61 0.87 -3.53
C ASN A 113 -8.91 0.97 -2.72
N LEU A 114 -9.31 -0.10 -2.00
CA LEU A 114 -10.51 -0.08 -1.14
C LEU A 114 -10.28 0.72 0.15
N THR A 115 -9.10 0.59 0.76
CA THR A 115 -8.70 1.34 1.96
C THR A 115 -8.68 2.84 1.69
N ARG A 116 -8.31 3.26 0.47
CA ARG A 116 -8.40 4.68 0.06
C ARG A 116 -9.80 5.26 0.26
N GLN A 117 -10.87 4.50 0.00
CA GLN A 117 -12.26 4.95 0.15
C GLN A 117 -12.69 5.18 1.61
N VAL A 118 -11.89 4.72 2.58
CA VAL A 118 -12.14 4.91 4.03
C VAL A 118 -10.99 5.64 4.72
N SER A 119 -10.08 6.26 3.95
CA SER A 119 -8.89 6.93 4.46
C SER A 119 -9.18 8.18 5.32
N LEU A 120 -10.42 8.70 5.26
CA LEU A 120 -10.90 9.76 6.17
C LEU A 120 -11.19 9.28 7.59
N ALA A 121 -11.45 7.99 7.76
CA ALA A 121 -11.67 7.45 9.09
C ALA A 121 -10.34 7.38 9.85
N ASN A 122 -10.43 7.33 11.18
CA ASN A 122 -9.28 7.29 12.06
C ASN A 122 -8.28 6.20 11.64
N PRO A 123 -7.03 6.57 11.27
CA PRO A 123 -6.06 5.64 10.70
C PRO A 123 -5.60 4.57 11.70
N VAL A 124 -5.61 4.89 13.01
CA VAL A 124 -5.31 3.93 14.07
C VAL A 124 -6.41 2.87 14.17
N GLN A 125 -7.68 3.24 14.04
CA GLN A 125 -8.79 2.27 14.06
C GLN A 125 -8.74 1.33 12.86
N VAL A 126 -8.48 1.87 11.65
CA VAL A 126 -8.33 1.07 10.43
C VAL A 126 -7.16 0.09 10.57
N ALA A 127 -6.00 0.56 11.02
CA ALA A 127 -4.81 -0.28 11.21
C ALA A 127 -5.03 -1.37 12.28
N LEU A 128 -5.63 -1.02 13.42
CA LEU A 128 -5.92 -1.97 14.49
C LEU A 128 -6.86 -3.08 14.02
N LEU A 129 -7.95 -2.73 13.33
CA LEU A 129 -8.92 -3.70 12.85
C LEU A 129 -8.31 -4.62 11.79
N LYS A 130 -7.60 -4.05 10.79
CA LYS A 130 -6.89 -4.82 9.76
C LYS A 130 -5.88 -5.78 10.40
N GLY A 131 -5.06 -5.28 11.32
CA GLY A 131 -4.06 -6.06 12.04
C GLY A 131 -4.65 -7.17 12.90
N TRP A 132 -5.71 -6.88 13.67
CA TRP A 132 -6.38 -7.88 14.52
C TRP A 132 -7.02 -8.99 13.70
N VAL A 133 -7.82 -8.65 12.68
CA VAL A 133 -8.48 -9.65 11.85
C VAL A 133 -7.46 -10.48 11.08
N ALA A 134 -6.44 -9.85 10.49
CA ALA A 134 -5.36 -10.54 9.79
C ALA A 134 -4.60 -11.48 10.74
N GLY A 135 -4.21 -10.99 11.92
CA GLY A 135 -3.46 -11.76 12.91
C GLY A 135 -4.23 -12.99 13.40
N VAL A 136 -5.47 -12.79 13.86
CA VAL A 136 -6.32 -13.90 14.34
C VAL A 136 -6.57 -14.90 13.21
N THR A 137 -6.88 -14.44 12.01
CA THR A 137 -7.20 -15.32 10.88
C THR A 137 -5.98 -16.13 10.46
N ASN A 138 -4.82 -15.51 10.22
CA ASN A 138 -3.63 -16.21 9.76
C ASN A 138 -3.07 -17.18 10.81
N VAL A 139 -3.10 -16.80 12.10
CA VAL A 139 -2.72 -17.72 13.19
C VAL A 139 -3.69 -18.90 13.27
N SER A 140 -4.99 -18.66 13.11
CA SER A 140 -5.99 -19.73 13.10
C SER A 140 -5.80 -20.68 11.92
N ILE A 141 -5.52 -20.14 10.72
CA ILE A 141 -5.19 -20.93 9.52
C ILE A 141 -3.93 -21.77 9.79
N ALA A 142 -2.88 -21.18 10.36
CA ALA A 142 -1.65 -21.91 10.66
C ALA A 142 -1.88 -23.09 11.60
N PHE A 143 -2.69 -22.92 12.66
CA PHE A 143 -3.07 -24.00 13.55
C PHE A 143 -3.99 -25.03 12.90
N ALA A 144 -4.94 -24.61 12.06
CA ALA A 144 -5.80 -25.51 11.29
C ALA A 144 -5.01 -26.38 10.31
N LEU A 145 -3.91 -25.85 9.76
CA LEU A 145 -2.96 -26.59 8.92
C LEU A 145 -1.98 -27.47 9.72
N GLY A 146 -2.11 -27.54 11.05
CA GLY A 146 -1.32 -28.42 11.91
C GLY A 146 0.00 -27.84 12.41
N SER A 147 0.20 -26.52 12.32
CA SER A 147 1.42 -25.89 12.86
C SER A 147 1.51 -26.05 14.38
N SER A 148 2.71 -26.30 14.90
CA SER A 148 2.96 -26.37 16.34
C SER A 148 2.94 -24.99 16.98
N ARG A 149 2.71 -24.96 18.31
CA ARG A 149 2.82 -23.69 19.05
C ARG A 149 4.26 -23.20 19.02
N PRO A 150 4.51 -21.94 18.60
CA PRO A 150 5.85 -21.38 18.61
C PRO A 150 6.38 -21.27 20.04
N SER A 151 7.70 -21.32 20.20
CA SER A 151 8.35 -21.05 21.48
C SER A 151 8.11 -19.59 21.89
N LEU A 152 8.18 -19.30 23.19
CA LEU A 152 8.05 -17.92 23.69
C LEU A 152 9.10 -16.98 23.05
N ALA A 153 10.31 -17.50 22.81
CA ALA A 153 11.36 -16.79 22.08
C ALA A 153 10.95 -16.48 20.63
N GLY A 154 10.32 -17.44 19.93
CA GLY A 154 9.81 -17.23 18.57
C GLY A 154 8.69 -16.18 18.53
N VAL A 155 7.78 -16.20 19.50
CA VAL A 155 6.74 -15.18 19.66
C VAL A 155 7.36 -13.80 19.90
N ALA A 156 8.33 -13.70 20.82
CA ALA A 156 9.03 -12.44 21.10
C ALA A 156 9.77 -11.91 19.87
N ALA A 157 10.46 -12.79 19.12
CA ALA A 157 11.15 -12.42 17.89
C ALA A 157 10.17 -11.91 16.82
N ALA A 158 9.06 -12.63 16.59
CA ALA A 158 8.02 -12.20 15.67
C ALA A 158 7.38 -10.87 16.10
N ALA A 159 7.18 -10.65 17.40
CA ALA A 159 6.67 -9.39 17.94
C ALA A 159 7.64 -8.23 17.70
N VAL A 160 8.95 -8.43 17.87
CA VAL A 160 9.97 -7.41 17.57
C VAL A 160 9.99 -7.08 16.07
N VAL A 161 9.95 -8.09 15.21
CA VAL A 161 9.89 -7.91 13.75
C VAL A 161 8.61 -7.17 13.34
N GLY A 162 7.46 -7.55 13.87
CA GLY A 162 6.19 -6.88 13.60
C GLY A 162 6.14 -5.45 14.15
N PHE A 163 6.66 -5.23 15.35
CA PHE A 163 6.75 -3.90 15.94
C PHE A 163 7.62 -2.96 15.10
N ALA A 164 8.83 -3.39 14.71
CA ALA A 164 9.73 -2.55 13.92
C ALA A 164 9.29 -2.43 12.46
N GLY A 165 9.03 -3.57 11.80
CA GLY A 165 8.76 -3.67 10.37
C GLY A 165 7.36 -3.23 9.96
N TYR A 166 6.36 -3.37 10.83
CA TYR A 166 4.98 -2.93 10.57
C TYR A 166 4.62 -1.70 11.42
N GLY A 167 4.73 -1.80 12.76
CA GLY A 167 4.27 -0.73 13.66
C GLY A 167 5.03 0.59 13.48
N VAL A 168 6.33 0.60 13.80
CA VAL A 168 7.19 1.79 13.69
C VAL A 168 7.30 2.24 12.24
N SER A 169 7.49 1.31 11.30
CA SER A 169 7.56 1.61 9.87
C SER A 169 6.32 2.36 9.35
N LEU A 170 5.11 1.93 9.72
CA LEU A 170 3.87 2.56 9.27
C LEU A 170 3.67 3.93 9.91
N VAL A 171 4.07 4.13 11.17
CA VAL A 171 4.10 5.47 11.80
C VAL A 171 5.07 6.39 11.07
N LEU A 172 6.30 5.94 10.79
CA LEU A 172 7.29 6.72 10.05
C LEU A 172 6.83 7.02 8.62
N PHE A 173 6.12 6.09 7.97
CA PHE A 173 5.50 6.29 6.67
C PHE A 173 4.44 7.40 6.72
N VAL A 174 3.54 7.39 7.71
CA VAL A 174 2.55 8.46 7.89
C VAL A 174 3.23 9.82 8.17
N VAL A 175 4.30 9.85 8.96
CA VAL A 175 5.09 11.07 9.21
C VAL A 175 5.77 11.56 7.92
N ALA A 176 6.34 10.65 7.13
CA ALA A 176 6.94 10.96 5.84
C ALA A 176 5.90 11.55 4.87
N LEU A 177 4.69 11.00 4.81
CA LEU A 177 3.60 11.57 3.99
C LEU A 177 3.36 13.04 4.33
N ARG A 178 3.36 13.40 5.62
CA ARG A 178 3.12 14.77 6.10
C ARG A 178 4.24 15.75 5.77
N HIS A 179 5.50 15.31 5.81
CA HIS A 179 6.66 16.22 5.65
C HIS A 179 7.32 16.18 4.28
N LEU A 180 7.32 15.02 3.62
CA LEU A 180 7.94 14.81 2.31
C LEU A 180 6.92 14.90 1.18
N GLY A 181 5.63 14.72 1.49
CA GLY A 181 4.55 14.59 0.52
C GLY A 181 4.38 13.16 0.02
N ALA A 182 3.18 12.84 -0.48
CA ALA A 182 2.81 11.51 -0.98
C ALA A 182 3.78 11.01 -2.06
N ALA A 183 4.26 11.93 -2.91
CA ALA A 183 5.21 11.62 -3.97
C ALA A 183 6.50 10.99 -3.51
N ARG A 184 7.22 11.73 -2.68
CA ARG A 184 8.53 11.31 -2.19
C ARG A 184 8.39 10.12 -1.26
N THR A 185 7.31 10.05 -0.49
CA THR A 185 7.09 8.94 0.44
C THR A 185 6.79 7.62 -0.28
N GLY A 186 5.89 7.63 -1.27
CA GLY A 186 5.65 6.47 -2.13
C GLY A 186 6.93 6.05 -2.86
N ALA A 187 7.75 7.03 -3.24
CA ALA A 187 9.03 6.78 -3.88
C ALA A 187 10.03 6.01 -2.99
N TYR A 188 10.14 6.39 -1.72
CA TYR A 188 10.94 5.65 -0.75
C TYR A 188 10.37 4.26 -0.46
N PHE A 189 9.04 4.12 -0.42
CA PHE A 189 8.39 2.84 -0.18
C PHE A 189 8.69 1.81 -1.28
N ALA A 190 8.72 2.26 -2.54
CA ALA A 190 9.10 1.42 -3.69
C ALA A 190 10.54 0.89 -3.63
N LEU A 191 11.41 1.41 -2.75
CA LEU A 191 12.77 0.90 -2.56
C LEU A 191 12.82 -0.34 -1.65
N ALA A 192 11.82 -0.56 -0.80
CA ALA A 192 11.82 -1.65 0.18
C ALA A 192 12.03 -3.05 -0.44
N PRO A 193 11.37 -3.42 -1.56
CA PRO A 193 11.64 -4.64 -2.33
C PRO A 193 13.12 -4.88 -2.67
N PHE A 194 13.88 -3.83 -2.99
CA PHE A 194 15.29 -3.93 -3.35
C PHE A 194 16.16 -4.20 -2.12
N PHE A 195 15.87 -3.54 -0.99
CA PHE A 195 16.56 -3.81 0.27
C PHE A 195 16.26 -5.23 0.76
N GLY A 196 15.03 -5.71 0.64
CA GLY A 196 14.70 -7.10 0.95
C GLY A 196 15.48 -8.08 0.08
N GLY A 197 15.59 -7.80 -1.23
CA GLY A 197 16.39 -8.60 -2.15
C GLY A 197 17.88 -8.63 -1.80
N LEU A 198 18.47 -7.46 -1.53
CA LEU A 198 19.87 -7.35 -1.11
C LEU A 198 20.13 -8.06 0.22
N THR A 199 19.20 -7.93 1.17
CA THR A 199 19.30 -8.59 2.47
C THR A 199 19.22 -10.10 2.33
N ALA A 200 18.38 -10.63 1.44
CA ALA A 200 18.35 -12.05 1.12
C ALA A 200 19.68 -12.55 0.56
N VAL A 201 20.29 -11.82 -0.37
CA VAL A 201 21.62 -12.17 -0.92
C VAL A 201 22.70 -12.15 0.17
N ILE A 202 22.71 -11.15 1.06
CA ILE A 202 23.76 -11.00 2.08
C ILE A 202 23.55 -11.97 3.25
N LEU A 203 22.36 -12.01 3.85
CA LEU A 203 22.09 -12.74 5.08
C LEU A 203 21.75 -14.22 4.82
N LEU A 204 20.96 -14.50 3.79
CA LEU A 204 20.57 -15.87 3.43
C LEU A 204 21.54 -16.51 2.43
N ARG A 205 22.54 -15.75 1.96
CA ARG A 205 23.58 -16.20 1.00
C ARG A 205 22.98 -16.73 -0.30
N GLU A 206 21.87 -16.15 -0.74
CA GLU A 206 21.25 -16.50 -2.02
C GLU A 206 22.16 -16.10 -3.19
N ALA A 207 22.16 -16.91 -4.26
CA ALA A 207 23.00 -16.68 -5.42
C ALA A 207 22.55 -15.43 -6.20
N MET A 208 23.49 -14.54 -6.50
CA MET A 208 23.26 -13.38 -7.36
C MET A 208 23.36 -13.79 -8.82
N THR A 209 22.22 -14.22 -9.40
CA THR A 209 22.16 -14.67 -10.79
C THR A 209 22.06 -13.48 -11.75
N MET A 210 22.47 -13.69 -13.00
CA MET A 210 22.27 -12.67 -14.05
C MET A 210 20.79 -12.36 -14.28
N GLN A 211 19.90 -13.35 -14.09
CA GLN A 211 18.45 -13.16 -14.14
C GLN A 211 17.97 -12.21 -13.04
N LEU A 212 18.43 -12.39 -11.79
CA LEU A 212 18.09 -11.52 -10.67
C LEU A 212 18.59 -10.09 -10.90
N LEU A 213 19.82 -9.94 -11.42
CA LEU A 213 20.39 -8.62 -11.74
C LEU A 213 19.62 -7.92 -12.88
N ALA A 214 19.28 -8.64 -13.94
CA ALA A 214 18.50 -8.08 -15.05
C ALA A 214 17.10 -7.65 -14.60
N ALA A 215 16.41 -8.49 -13.82
CA ALA A 215 15.11 -8.16 -13.26
C ALA A 215 15.18 -6.96 -12.30
N GLY A 216 16.15 -6.97 -11.38
CA GLY A 216 16.38 -5.87 -10.45
C GLY A 216 16.66 -4.57 -11.19
N GLY A 217 17.47 -4.60 -12.26
CA GLY A 217 17.75 -3.42 -13.09
C GLY A 217 16.51 -2.85 -13.77
N LEU A 218 15.68 -3.72 -14.38
CA LEU A 218 14.42 -3.30 -15.02
C LEU A 218 13.43 -2.72 -14.01
N MET A 219 13.25 -3.37 -12.86
CA MET A 219 12.37 -2.87 -11.81
C MET A 219 12.89 -1.56 -11.22
N ALA A 220 14.20 -1.41 -11.04
CA ALA A 220 14.81 -0.17 -10.54
C ALA A 220 14.60 0.98 -11.52
N LEU A 221 14.73 0.73 -12.83
CA LEU A 221 14.40 1.70 -13.88
C LEU A 221 12.92 2.11 -13.79
N GLY A 222 12.02 1.14 -13.66
CA GLY A 222 10.59 1.41 -13.57
C GLY A 222 10.19 2.16 -12.30
N ALA A 223 10.80 1.83 -11.16
CA ALA A 223 10.68 2.59 -9.93
C ALA A 223 11.17 4.03 -10.16
N TRP A 224 12.39 4.21 -10.68
CA TRP A 224 12.96 5.53 -10.96
C TRP A 224 12.08 6.39 -11.87
N LEU A 225 11.47 5.81 -12.91
CA LEU A 225 10.54 6.51 -13.79
C LEU A 225 9.32 7.04 -13.02
N HIS A 226 8.72 6.22 -12.14
CA HIS A 226 7.66 6.69 -11.24
C HIS A 226 8.15 7.77 -10.26
N LEU A 227 9.36 7.66 -9.71
CA LEU A 227 9.86 8.59 -8.68
C LEU A 227 10.18 9.99 -9.23
N THR A 228 10.62 10.03 -10.49
CA THR A 228 11.12 11.26 -11.14
C THR A 228 10.06 11.95 -12.00
N GLU A 229 8.85 11.43 -11.97
CA GLU A 229 7.66 12.05 -12.53
C GLU A 229 7.34 13.34 -11.75
N ARG A 230 6.99 14.43 -12.46
CA ARG A 230 6.52 15.68 -11.86
C ARG A 230 5.09 15.94 -12.32
N HIS A 231 4.10 15.53 -11.52
CA HIS A 231 2.70 15.87 -11.75
C HIS A 231 2.38 17.22 -11.06
N GLU A 232 2.61 18.32 -11.77
CA GLU A 232 2.05 19.63 -11.43
C GLU A 232 1.01 20.01 -12.50
N HIS A 233 -0.26 19.89 -12.17
CA HIS A 233 -1.36 20.38 -13.02
C HIS A 233 -2.33 21.18 -12.19
N GLU A 234 -2.93 22.18 -12.83
CA GLU A 234 -4.09 22.88 -12.31
C GLU A 234 -5.26 21.90 -12.32
N HIS A 235 -5.85 21.66 -11.15
CA HIS A 235 -7.02 20.80 -11.01
C HIS A 235 -8.09 21.55 -10.20
N GLY A 236 -9.34 21.28 -10.53
CA GLY A 236 -10.50 21.85 -9.86
C GLY A 236 -11.09 20.82 -8.92
N HIS A 237 -11.14 21.13 -7.62
CA HIS A 237 -11.90 20.33 -6.67
C HIS A 237 -13.39 20.58 -6.92
N GLU A 238 -14.17 19.53 -7.18
CA GLU A 238 -15.63 19.63 -7.12
C GLU A 238 -16.06 19.75 -5.65
N GLY A 239 -17.21 20.39 -5.41
CA GLY A 239 -17.67 20.57 -4.03
C GLY A 239 -17.96 19.22 -3.36
N LEU A 240 -17.20 18.87 -2.33
CA LEU A 240 -17.31 17.58 -1.64
C LEU A 240 -17.67 17.79 -0.16
N ALA A 241 -18.83 17.27 0.24
CA ALA A 241 -19.23 17.20 1.65
C ALA A 241 -18.61 15.96 2.31
N HIS A 242 -17.75 16.17 3.30
CA HIS A 242 -17.09 15.08 4.01
C HIS A 242 -16.66 15.50 5.43
N GLU A 243 -16.06 14.57 6.17
CA GLU A 243 -15.58 14.78 7.53
C GLU A 243 -14.17 14.23 7.64
N HIS A 244 -13.23 15.12 7.96
CA HIS A 244 -11.84 14.79 8.24
C HIS A 244 -11.25 15.80 9.22
N ARG A 245 -10.12 15.43 9.81
CA ARG A 245 -9.39 16.29 10.74
C ARG A 245 -8.68 17.40 9.97
N HIS A 246 -8.96 18.64 10.33
CA HIS A 246 -8.39 19.83 9.70
C HIS A 246 -8.05 20.91 10.73
N VAL A 247 -7.29 21.91 10.26
CA VAL A 247 -7.11 23.23 10.88
C VAL A 247 -7.73 24.25 9.95
N HIS A 248 -8.11 25.43 10.46
CA HIS A 248 -8.64 26.46 9.57
C HIS A 248 -7.52 27.09 8.75
N ASP A 249 -7.57 26.85 7.45
CA ASP A 249 -6.74 27.47 6.43
C ASP A 249 -7.64 27.95 5.27
N GLU A 250 -7.03 28.34 4.17
CA GLU A 250 -7.73 28.82 2.97
C GLU A 250 -8.69 27.78 2.37
N HIS A 251 -8.46 26.48 2.64
CA HIS A 251 -9.30 25.36 2.19
C HIS A 251 -10.41 25.00 3.16
N HIS A 252 -10.26 25.37 4.43
CA HIS A 252 -11.15 25.02 5.53
C HIS A 252 -11.76 26.27 6.19
N ASP A 253 -12.10 27.28 5.39
CA ASP A 253 -12.83 28.47 5.85
C ASP A 253 -14.34 28.20 5.83
N HIS A 254 -14.86 27.68 6.94
CA HIS A 254 -16.28 27.41 7.13
C HIS A 254 -16.74 27.76 8.55
N SER A 255 -18.02 28.09 8.67
CA SER A 255 -18.63 28.50 9.94
C SER A 255 -19.02 27.31 10.80
N HIS A 256 -18.75 27.42 12.09
CA HIS A 256 -19.16 26.46 13.13
C HIS A 256 -20.59 26.73 13.61
N ASP A 257 -21.39 25.68 13.78
CA ASP A 257 -22.74 25.74 14.36
C ASP A 257 -22.78 25.52 15.88
N GLY A 258 -21.63 25.23 16.48
CA GLY A 258 -21.43 25.03 17.92
C GLY A 258 -21.57 23.58 18.37
N SER A 259 -21.80 22.63 17.46
CA SER A 259 -21.80 21.19 17.73
C SER A 259 -20.42 20.53 17.57
N GLU A 260 -19.44 21.29 17.09
CA GLU A 260 -18.09 20.82 16.76
C GLU A 260 -17.17 20.68 18.00
N PRO A 261 -16.14 19.82 17.93
CA PRO A 261 -15.15 19.72 19.00
C PRO A 261 -14.40 21.05 19.20
N ALA A 262 -14.30 21.50 20.46
CA ALA A 262 -13.60 22.74 20.79
C ALA A 262 -12.07 22.63 20.55
N GLY A 263 -11.49 23.63 19.88
CA GLY A 263 -10.05 23.74 19.59
C GLY A 263 -9.65 23.27 18.19
N GLU A 264 -8.41 23.54 17.79
CA GLU A 264 -7.83 23.10 16.51
C GLU A 264 -6.59 22.22 16.77
N PRO A 265 -6.33 21.18 15.96
CA PRO A 265 -7.17 20.64 14.87
C PRO A 265 -8.37 19.82 15.36
N HIS A 266 -9.46 19.84 14.60
CA HIS A 266 -10.69 19.07 14.88
C HIS A 266 -11.25 18.41 13.62
N SER A 267 -12.29 17.58 13.77
CA SER A 267 -13.04 16.98 12.65
C SER A 267 -14.54 17.15 12.87
N HIS A 268 -15.25 17.59 11.85
CA HIS A 268 -16.70 17.58 11.80
C HIS A 268 -17.15 17.56 10.32
N TRP A 269 -18.44 17.33 10.10
CA TRP A 269 -19.01 17.29 8.77
C TRP A 269 -19.04 18.70 8.17
N HIS A 270 -18.30 18.92 7.09
CA HIS A 270 -18.21 20.21 6.41
C HIS A 270 -18.22 20.04 4.89
N VAL A 271 -18.35 21.15 4.18
CA VAL A 271 -18.43 21.18 2.72
C VAL A 271 -17.25 21.99 2.20
N HIS A 272 -16.41 21.37 1.38
CA HIS A 272 -15.49 22.13 0.55
C HIS A 272 -16.24 22.68 -0.65
N HIS A 273 -16.16 23.99 -0.85
CA HIS A 273 -16.64 24.61 -2.08
C HIS A 273 -15.66 24.35 -3.22
N ALA A 274 -16.18 24.37 -4.45
CA ALA A 274 -15.34 24.11 -5.62
C ALA A 274 -14.23 25.16 -5.72
N LEU A 275 -12.97 24.71 -5.76
CA LEU A 275 -11.80 25.58 -5.73
C LEU A 275 -10.79 25.12 -6.78
N ARG A 276 -10.26 26.05 -7.57
CA ARG A 276 -9.17 25.80 -8.52
C ARG A 276 -7.87 26.28 -7.91
N HIS A 277 -6.89 25.39 -7.82
CA HIS A 277 -5.54 25.75 -7.39
C HIS A 277 -4.50 24.84 -8.04
N ARG A 278 -3.22 25.16 -7.83
CA ARG A 278 -2.09 24.46 -8.42
C ARG A 278 -1.14 23.97 -7.33
N HIS A 279 -1.01 22.66 -7.21
CA HIS A 279 -0.01 22.03 -6.35
C HIS A 279 0.37 20.64 -6.90
N PRO A 280 1.46 20.01 -6.41
CA PRO A 280 1.83 18.66 -6.78
C PRO A 280 0.67 17.69 -6.52
N HIS A 281 0.25 16.95 -7.54
CA HIS A 281 -0.94 16.08 -7.50
C HIS A 281 -0.55 14.65 -7.13
N TYR A 282 -1.25 14.05 -6.16
CA TYR A 282 -1.16 12.63 -5.82
C TYR A 282 -2.55 12.03 -5.63
N PRO A 283 -2.74 10.71 -5.84
CA PRO A 283 -4.04 10.08 -5.67
C PRO A 283 -4.41 10.07 -4.18
N ASP A 284 -5.18 11.07 -3.76
CA ASP A 284 -5.93 11.04 -2.51
C ASP A 284 -7.43 11.21 -2.81
N ILE A 285 -8.24 11.21 -1.76
CA ILE A 285 -9.71 11.32 -1.85
C ILE A 285 -10.22 12.70 -2.27
N HIS A 286 -9.43 13.76 -2.08
CA HIS A 286 -9.74 15.12 -2.47
C HIS A 286 -9.48 15.28 -3.98
N HIS A 287 -8.62 14.42 -4.53
CA HIS A 287 -8.22 14.41 -5.95
C HIS A 287 -9.00 13.43 -6.84
N GLN A 288 -10.33 13.37 -6.71
CA GLN A 288 -11.18 12.69 -7.69
C GLN A 288 -11.65 13.70 -8.73
N HIS A 289 -10.96 13.81 -9.87
CA HIS A 289 -11.32 14.73 -10.95
C HIS A 289 -11.49 13.99 -12.27
N ASP A 290 -12.53 14.34 -13.05
CA ASP A 290 -12.53 14.15 -14.49
C ASP A 290 -11.74 15.30 -15.14
N HIS A 291 -10.72 14.97 -15.94
CA HIS A 291 -9.95 15.93 -16.73
C HIS A 291 -10.56 16.14 -18.11
#